data_AF-A0AAU8H0S2-F1
#
_entry.id   AF-A0AAU8H0S2-F1
#
_cell.length_a   1.000
_cell.length_b   1.000
_cell.length_c   1.000
_cell.angle_alpha   90.00
_cell.angle_beta   90.00
_cell.angle_gamma   90.00
#
_symmetry.space_group_name_H-M   'P 1'
#
loop_
_entity.id
_entity.type
_entity.pdbx_description
1 polymer ?
#
loop_
_entity_poly.entity_id
_entity_poly.type
_entity_poly.pdbx_seq_one_letter_code
_entity_poly.pdbx_strand_id
1 'polypeptide(L)'
;MKMDISQLGNRWLERKKQRMQNLLKIALPDEALYREIMLSLGYPSNKVNFLELALITPYAEIKKLKERQIIEKALLYRAGFTDDKKRIARGF
;
A
#
# COMPACT_ATOMS: atom_id res chain seq x y z
N MET A 1 3.21 31.28 17.21
CA MET A 1 2.28 30.31 17.83
C MET A 1 2.94 28.93 17.78
N LYS A 2 3.39 28.39 18.92
CA LYS A 2 4.02 27.05 18.96
C LYS A 2 2.93 26.01 18.72
N MET A 3 3.04 25.26 17.63
CA MET A 3 2.07 24.21 17.31
C MET A 3 2.35 23.00 18.21
N ASP A 4 1.38 22.64 19.04
CA ASP A 4 1.49 21.48 19.94
C ASP A 4 1.55 20.19 19.11
N ILE A 5 2.59 19.39 19.37
CA ILE A 5 2.81 18.09 18.70
C ILE A 5 1.61 17.17 18.91
N SER A 6 0.96 17.23 20.07
CA SER A 6 -0.25 16.45 20.36
C SER A 6 -1.41 16.84 19.44
N GLN A 7 -1.60 18.14 19.22
CA GLN A 7 -2.61 18.65 18.30
C GLN A 7 -2.31 18.29 16.83
N LEU A 8 -1.03 18.24 16.45
CA LEU A 8 -0.62 17.75 15.13
C LEU A 8 -0.92 16.26 14.97
N GLY A 9 -0.56 15.45 15.97
CA GLY A 9 -0.83 14.02 16.00
C GLY A 9 -2.33 13.73 15.84
N ASN A 10 -3.18 14.41 16.61
CA ASN A 10 -4.63 14.27 16.53
C ASN A 10 -5.18 14.63 15.14
N ARG A 11 -4.74 15.74 14.55
CA ARG A 11 -5.16 16.12 13.20
C ARG A 11 -4.74 15.09 12.15
N TRP A 12 -3.56 14.51 12.31
CA TRP A 12 -3.07 13.48 11.40
C TRP A 12 -3.84 12.17 11.55
N LEU A 13 -4.17 11.79 12.79
CA LEU A 13 -5.01 10.63 13.10
C LEU A 13 -6.41 10.75 12.49
N GLU A 14 -7.08 11.90 12.66
CA GLU A 14 -8.43 12.11 12.11
C GLU A 14 -8.43 12.04 10.58
N ARG A 15 -7.39 12.56 9.92
CA ARG A 15 -7.22 12.40 8.46
C ARG A 15 -7.05 10.94 8.06
N LYS A 16 -6.32 10.13 8.85
CA LYS A 16 -6.19 8.69 8.59
C LYS A 16 -7.51 7.95 8.77
N LYS A 17 -8.26 8.24 9.84
CA LYS A 17 -9.59 7.65 10.06
C LYS A 17 -10.53 7.97 8.91
N GLN A 18 -10.60 9.23 8.48
CA GLN A 18 -11.46 9.63 7.37
C GLN A 18 -11.08 8.93 6.05
N ARG A 19 -9.76 8.77 5.79
CA ARG A 19 -9.29 8.05 4.60
C ARG A 19 -9.71 6.59 4.64
N MET A 20 -9.53 5.92 5.77
CA MET A 20 -9.94 4.52 5.95
C MET A 20 -11.46 4.36 5.76
N GLN A 21 -12.26 5.24 6.37
CA GLN A 21 -13.72 5.25 6.16
C GLN A 21 -14.09 5.41 4.69
N ASN A 22 -13.37 6.25 3.94
CA ASN A 22 -13.62 6.41 2.51
C ASN A 22 -13.18 5.19 1.69
N LEU A 23 -12.07 4.55 2.04
CA LEU A 23 -11.62 3.31 1.39
C LEU A 23 -12.63 2.18 1.61
N LEU A 24 -13.16 2.04 2.82
CA LEU A 24 -14.16 1.01 3.17
C LEU A 24 -15.49 1.17 2.40
N LYS A 25 -15.78 2.35 1.83
CA LYS A 25 -16.95 2.54 0.95
C LYS A 25 -16.77 1.87 -0.42
N ILE A 26 -15.53 1.61 -0.84
CA ILE A 26 -15.20 1.18 -2.21
C ILE A 26 -14.33 -0.08 -2.28
N ALA A 27 -13.86 -0.60 -1.14
CA ALA A 27 -12.99 -1.76 -1.06
C ALA A 27 -13.35 -2.65 0.14
N LEU A 28 -13.09 -3.94 0.00
CA LEU A 28 -13.20 -4.89 1.11
C LEU A 28 -12.23 -4.50 2.25
N PRO A 29 -12.55 -4.83 3.51
CA PRO A 29 -11.73 -4.44 4.67
C PRO A 29 -10.24 -4.76 4.54
N ASP A 30 -9.90 -5.97 4.08
CA ASP A 30 -8.50 -6.39 3.92
C ASP A 30 -7.77 -5.59 2.84
N GLU A 31 -8.47 -5.29 1.73
CA GLU A 31 -7.93 -4.50 0.63
C GLU A 31 -7.74 -3.03 1.05
N ALA A 32 -8.71 -2.47 1.79
CA ALA A 32 -8.61 -1.12 2.35
C ALA A 32 -7.43 -1.00 3.33
N LEU A 33 -7.28 -1.99 4.22
CA LEU A 33 -6.16 -2.07 5.16
C LEU A 33 -4.82 -2.18 4.43
N TYR A 34 -4.72 -3.10 3.45
CA TYR A 34 -3.52 -3.28 2.64
C TYR A 34 -3.09 -1.98 1.94
N ARG A 35 -4.03 -1.27 1.30
CA ARG A 35 -3.75 0.02 0.63
C ARG A 35 -3.28 1.09 1.61
N GLU A 36 -3.88 1.19 2.80
CA GLU A 36 -3.45 2.16 3.81
C GLU A 36 -2.05 1.83 4.38
N ILE A 37 -1.72 0.55 4.53
CA ILE A 37 -0.37 0.10 4.92
C ILE A 37 0.62 0.51 3.83
N MET A 38 0.37 0.17 2.57
CA MET A 38 1.23 0.53 1.44
C MET A 38 1.44 2.05 1.37
N LEU A 39 0.36 2.83 1.44
CA LEU A 39 0.42 4.29 1.47
C LEU A 39 1.25 4.81 2.66
N SER A 40 1.16 4.17 3.82
CA SER A 40 1.89 4.55 5.03
C SER A 40 3.39 4.20 4.99
N LEU A 41 3.80 3.22 4.18
CA LEU A 41 5.20 2.89 3.94
C LEU A 41 5.90 3.93 3.06
N GLY A 42 5.15 4.70 2.27
CA GLY A 42 5.67 5.78 1.45
C GLY A 42 6.04 7.04 2.26
N TYR A 43 7.22 7.59 1.97
CA TYR A 43 7.61 8.95 2.35
C TYR A 43 6.77 9.99 1.58
N PRO A 44 6.72 11.25 2.04
CA PRO A 44 5.94 12.29 1.37
C PRO A 44 6.21 12.41 -0.14
N SER A 45 7.45 12.18 -0.57
CA SER A 45 7.88 12.28 -1.97
C SER A 45 7.43 11.11 -2.86
N ASN A 46 7.18 9.92 -2.30
CA ASN A 46 6.86 8.70 -3.08
C ASN A 46 5.56 8.01 -2.65
N LYS A 47 4.77 8.68 -1.79
CA LYS A 47 3.49 8.17 -1.29
C LYS A 47 2.49 7.84 -2.42
N VAL A 48 2.50 8.61 -3.51
CA VAL A 48 1.67 8.33 -4.70
C VAL A 48 2.11 7.04 -5.38
N ASN A 49 3.42 6.80 -5.52
CA ASN A 49 3.92 5.57 -6.13
C ASN A 49 3.57 4.32 -5.30
N PHE A 50 3.59 4.42 -3.97
CA PHE A 50 3.15 3.33 -3.11
C PHE A 50 1.64 3.05 -3.23
N LEU A 51 0.83 4.09 -3.42
CA LEU A 51 -0.60 3.94 -3.70
C LEU A 51 -0.83 3.26 -5.06
N GLU A 52 -0.15 3.72 -6.10
CA GLU A 52 -0.20 3.12 -7.45
C GLU A 52 0.22 1.66 -7.40
N LEU A 53 1.32 1.35 -6.69
CA LEU A 53 1.78 -0.01 -6.49
C LEU A 53 0.68 -0.87 -5.86
N ALA A 54 0.04 -0.40 -4.78
CA ALA A 54 -1.05 -1.12 -4.14
C ALA A 54 -2.26 -1.36 -5.06
N LEU A 55 -2.52 -0.46 -6.01
CA LEU A 55 -3.60 -0.62 -7.00
C LEU A 55 -3.28 -1.68 -8.05
N ILE A 56 -2.02 -1.76 -8.50
CA ILE A 56 -1.58 -2.76 -9.50
C ILE A 56 -1.19 -4.11 -8.86
N THR A 57 -1.03 -4.16 -7.54
CA THR A 57 -0.82 -5.38 -6.75
C THR A 57 -1.87 -5.53 -5.66
N PRO A 58 -3.16 -5.74 -6.00
CA PRO A 58 -4.22 -5.84 -5.01
C PRO A 58 -3.95 -6.98 -4.02
N TYR A 59 -4.42 -6.83 -2.79
CA TYR A 59 -4.20 -7.79 -1.71
C TYR A 59 -4.70 -9.18 -2.08
N ALA A 60 -5.83 -9.27 -2.80
CA ALA A 60 -6.40 -10.54 -3.26
C ALA A 60 -5.43 -11.36 -4.14
N GLU A 61 -4.53 -10.70 -4.88
CA GLU A 61 -3.52 -11.35 -5.70
C GLU A 61 -2.25 -11.63 -4.90
N ILE A 62 -1.78 -10.65 -4.12
CA ILE A 62 -0.58 -10.80 -3.28
C ILE A 62 -0.75 -11.93 -2.25
N LYS A 63 -1.93 -12.07 -1.64
CA LYS A 63 -2.18 -13.12 -0.64
C LYS A 63 -2.12 -14.55 -1.20
N LYS A 64 -2.23 -14.72 -2.53
CA LYS A 64 -2.07 -16.03 -3.18
C LYS A 64 -0.60 -16.50 -3.13
N LEU A 65 0.33 -15.55 -3.03
CA LEU A 65 1.76 -15.81 -2.88
C LEU A 65 2.03 -16.14 -1.42
N LYS A 66 2.36 -17.40 -1.13
CA LYS A 66 2.55 -17.85 0.26
C LYS A 66 3.94 -17.53 0.82
N GLU A 67 4.92 -17.32 -0.04
CA GLU A 67 6.32 -17.12 0.35
C GLU A 67 6.70 -15.64 0.29
N ARG A 68 7.25 -15.12 1.39
CA ARG A 68 7.73 -13.73 1.49
C ARG A 68 8.66 -13.34 0.35
N GLN A 69 9.59 -14.21 -0.02
CA GLN A 69 10.57 -13.96 -1.09
C GLN A 69 9.90 -13.80 -2.46
N ILE A 70 8.78 -14.49 -2.69
CA ILE A 70 8.00 -14.38 -3.93
C ILE A 70 7.19 -13.08 -3.93
N ILE A 71 6.58 -12.72 -2.80
CA ILE A 71 5.87 -11.44 -2.63
C ILE A 71 6.82 -10.27 -2.92
N GLU A 72 8.01 -10.29 -2.31
CA GLU A 72 9.01 -9.24 -2.49
C GLU A 72 9.42 -9.08 -3.96
N LYS A 73 9.71 -10.19 -4.64
CA LYS A 73 10.03 -10.17 -6.08
C LYS A 73 8.88 -9.64 -6.93
N ALA A 74 7.65 -10.02 -6.63
CA ALA A 74 6.47 -9.54 -7.34
C ALA A 74 6.29 -8.02 -7.17
N LEU A 75 6.46 -7.50 -5.95
CA LEU A 75 6.38 -6.07 -5.67
C LEU A 75 7.50 -5.29 -6.37
N LEU A 76 8.74 -5.77 -6.31
CA LEU A 76 9.89 -5.14 -6.98
C LEU A 76 9.74 -5.11 -8.50
N TYR A 77 9.27 -6.21 -9.09
CA TYR A 77 8.98 -6.28 -10.52
C TYR A 77 7.89 -5.28 -10.92
N ARG A 78 6.79 -5.23 -10.17
CA ARG A 78 5.67 -4.33 -10.44
C ARG A 78 6.03 -2.86 -10.24
N ALA A 79 6.96 -2.58 -9.34
CA ALA A 79 7.52 -1.25 -9.14
C ALA A 79 8.61 -0.89 -10.17
N GLY A 80 8.96 -1.78 -11.10
CA GLY A 80 9.95 -1.53 -12.15
C GLY A 80 11.40 -1.59 -11.68
N PHE A 81 11.68 -2.17 -10.51
CA PHE A 81 13.05 -2.34 -10.00
C PHE A 81 13.75 -3.59 -10.54
N THR A 82 13.02 -4.52 -11.14
CA THR A 82 13.57 -5.75 -11.71
C THR A 82 12.87 -6.13 -13.02
N ASP A 83 13.63 -6.70 -13.96
CA ASP A 83 13.13 -7.20 -15.26
C ASP A 83 12.81 -8.70 -15.24
N ASP A 84 12.48 -9.25 -14.07
CA ASP A 84 12.44 -10.69 -13.81
C ASP A 84 11.17 -11.36 -14.40
N LYS A 85 11.03 -11.28 -15.74
CA LYS A 85 9.92 -11.84 -16.53
C LYS A 85 9.79 -13.35 -16.42
N LYS A 86 10.86 -14.05 -16.02
CA LYS A 86 10.97 -15.51 -16.14
C LYS A 86 10.16 -16.32 -15.12
N ARG A 87 9.73 -15.72 -13.99
CA ARG A 87 9.01 -16.47 -12.93
C ARG A 87 7.60 -15.95 -12.60
N ILE A 88 7.27 -14.72 -13.00
CA ILE A 88 5.97 -14.10 -12.73
C ILE A 88 4.94 -14.46 -13.83
N ALA A 89 5.39 -14.93 -15.00
CA ALA A 89 4.54 -15.32 -16.12
C ALA A 89 3.71 -16.61 -15.93
N ARG A 90 3.82 -17.31 -14.79
CA ARG A 90 3.09 -18.57 -14.54
C ARG A 90 1.91 -18.47 -13.56
N GLY A 91 1.31 -17.29 -13.43
CA GLY A 91 0.04 -17.14 -12.71
C GLY A 91 0.02 -15.93 -11.80
N PHE A 92 -0.15 -14.77 -12.41
CA PHE A 92 -1.02 -13.71 -11.90
C PHE A 92 -2.12 -13.53 -12.93
#